data_AF-A0A848ZDG9-F1
#
_entry.id   AF-A0A848ZDG9-F1
#
_cell.length_a   1.000
_cell.length_b   1.000
_cell.length_c   1.000
_cell.angle_alpha   90.00
_cell.angle_beta   90.00
_cell.angle_gamma   90.00
#
_symmetry.space_group_name_H-M   'P 1'
#
loop_
_entity.id
_entity.type
_entity.pdbx_description
1 polymer ?
#
loop_
_entity_poly.entity_id
_entity_poly.type
_entity_poly.pdbx_seq_one_letter_code
_entity_poly.pdbx_strand_id
1 'polypeptide(L)'
;PPGSDPAYLALTTLAFCQMFYFLVWSPLAKWTGGSDGLLAIPTPPLQIPGLFSISLDSPYSLYFFIMVVFLICGILTKKIIQSPFGRVIHGIRENELRVSFLGYNTFRFRLICFTLSGFFGGVAGSLYPIRMNYVGLDSFHWMLSGEIIIMCLIGGMRTLWGPLVGSIIFLSFKDLISSLTMEWMGFIAAIVILLVLFLPKGVWHFVTTSAARISE
;
A
#
# COMPACT_ATOMS: atom_id res chain seq x y z
N PRO A 1 18.62 13.37 16.05
CA PRO A 1 17.79 14.44 16.65
C PRO A 1 16.60 13.83 17.41
N PRO A 2 16.21 14.35 18.58
CA PRO A 2 15.02 13.87 19.29
C PRO A 2 13.80 14.22 18.43
N GLY A 3 13.12 13.19 17.89
CA GLY A 3 12.03 13.35 16.93
C GLY A 3 12.23 12.60 15.59
N SER A 4 13.36 11.93 15.38
CA SER A 4 13.59 11.08 14.20
C SER A 4 13.30 9.60 14.41
N ASP A 5 12.78 9.19 15.58
CA ASP A 5 12.48 7.77 15.76
C ASP A 5 11.28 7.38 14.89
N PRO A 6 11.39 6.29 14.12
CA PRO A 6 10.31 5.81 13.28
C PRO A 6 9.03 5.52 14.08
N ALA A 7 9.15 5.28 15.39
CA ALA A 7 8.04 5.14 16.31
C ALA A 7 7.18 6.42 16.42
N TYR A 8 7.79 7.61 16.52
CA TYR A 8 7.02 8.85 16.59
C TYR A 8 6.21 9.09 15.31
N LEU A 9 6.85 8.91 14.15
CA LEU A 9 6.16 9.05 12.86
C LEU A 9 5.00 8.05 12.75
N ALA A 10 5.21 6.78 13.12
CA ALA A 10 4.18 5.76 13.08
C ALA A 10 2.99 6.09 14.00
N LEU A 11 3.27 6.52 15.24
CA LEU A 11 2.23 6.93 16.19
C LEU A 11 1.47 8.16 15.70
N THR A 12 2.16 9.14 15.12
CA THR A 12 1.54 10.33 14.54
C THR A 12 0.65 9.97 13.34
N THR A 13 1.12 9.13 12.41
CA THR A 13 0.30 8.67 11.28
C THR A 13 -0.91 7.88 11.74
N LEU A 14 -0.77 7.04 12.77
CA LEU A 14 -1.89 6.30 13.37
C LEU A 14 -2.90 7.26 14.01
N ALA A 15 -2.43 8.25 14.77
CA ALA A 15 -3.29 9.28 15.36
C ALA A 15 -4.04 10.08 14.28
N PHE A 16 -3.37 10.47 13.19
CA PHE A 16 -4.02 11.12 12.05
C PHE A 16 -5.08 10.21 11.40
N CYS A 17 -4.79 8.92 11.20
CA CYS A 17 -5.75 7.96 10.68
C CYS A 17 -7.01 7.87 11.56
N GLN A 18 -6.83 7.76 12.88
CA GLN A 18 -7.95 7.73 13.83
C GLN A 18 -8.71 9.06 13.90
N MET A 19 -8.01 10.20 13.78
CA MET A 19 -8.65 11.51 13.67
C MET A 19 -9.57 11.56 12.43
N PHE A 20 -9.11 11.08 11.28
CA PHE A 20 -9.94 11.00 10.07
C PHE A 20 -11.14 10.07 10.26
N TYR A 21 -10.98 8.93 10.93
CA TYR A 21 -12.09 8.04 11.27
C TYR A 21 -13.18 8.77 12.06
N PHE A 22 -12.83 9.51 13.13
CA PHE A 22 -13.79 10.28 13.91
C PHE A 22 -14.40 11.46 13.13
N LEU A 23 -13.62 12.08 12.26
CA LEU A 23 -14.11 13.15 11.37
C LEU A 23 -15.15 12.63 10.38
N VAL A 24 -14.96 11.45 9.80
CA VAL A 24 -15.92 10.79 8.90
C VAL A 24 -17.16 10.34 9.67
N TRP A 25 -16.99 9.86 10.90
CA TRP A 25 -18.11 9.39 11.74
C TRP A 25 -19.13 10.50 12.02
N SER A 26 -18.70 11.67 12.51
CA SER A 26 -19.63 12.69 13.04
C SER A 26 -19.61 13.99 12.22
N PRO A 27 -18.51 14.76 12.16
CA PRO A 27 -18.53 16.07 11.49
C PRO A 27 -18.78 16.01 9.97
N LEU A 28 -18.26 15.01 9.27
CA LEU A 28 -18.41 14.85 7.82
C LEU A 28 -19.52 13.87 7.42
N ALA A 29 -20.31 13.36 8.37
CA ALA A 29 -21.35 12.36 8.10
C ALA A 29 -22.33 12.80 6.99
N LYS A 30 -22.61 14.11 6.89
CA LYS A 30 -23.45 14.68 5.82
C LYS A 30 -22.91 14.46 4.40
N TRP A 31 -21.58 14.37 4.25
CA TRP A 31 -20.89 14.21 2.97
C TRP A 31 -20.45 12.76 2.72
N THR A 32 -20.19 11.99 3.78
CA THR A 32 -19.63 10.63 3.70
C THR A 32 -20.62 9.52 4.03
N GLY A 33 -21.87 9.86 4.41
CA GLY A 33 -22.84 8.89 4.90
C GLY A 33 -22.56 8.38 6.33
N GLY A 34 -21.52 8.90 7.00
CA GLY A 34 -21.22 8.58 8.41
C GLY A 34 -21.01 7.08 8.64
N SER A 35 -21.82 6.49 9.52
CA SER A 35 -21.82 5.05 9.82
C SER A 35 -22.28 4.18 8.65
N ASP A 36 -23.18 4.70 7.82
CA ASP A 36 -23.80 3.94 6.74
C ASP A 36 -22.89 3.88 5.51
N GLY A 37 -21.96 4.83 5.42
CA GLY A 37 -21.01 4.95 4.32
C GLY A 37 -21.63 5.47 3.02
N LEU A 38 -20.79 5.54 1.98
CA LEU A 38 -21.23 5.92 0.64
C LEU A 38 -21.53 4.68 -0.18
N LEU A 39 -22.77 4.59 -0.67
CA LEU A 39 -23.26 3.57 -1.59
C LEU A 39 -23.38 4.16 -3.00
N ALA A 40 -23.25 3.31 -4.02
CA ALA A 40 -23.44 3.67 -5.43
C ALA A 40 -22.56 4.85 -5.88
N ILE A 41 -21.26 4.73 -5.60
CA ILE A 41 -20.27 5.71 -6.06
C ILE A 41 -20.33 5.75 -7.59
N PRO A 42 -20.68 6.90 -8.20
CA PRO A 42 -20.77 6.96 -9.66
C PRO A 42 -19.40 6.64 -10.23
N THR A 43 -19.37 5.76 -11.23
CA THR A 43 -18.20 5.50 -12.08
C THR A 43 -18.28 6.45 -13.27
N PRO A 44 -17.84 7.73 -13.15
CA PRO A 44 -17.94 8.64 -14.27
C PRO A 44 -17.14 8.04 -15.43
N PRO A 45 -17.69 8.03 -16.65
CA PRO A 45 -16.91 7.64 -17.82
C PRO A 45 -15.70 8.57 -17.91
N LEU A 46 -14.52 8.00 -18.11
CA LEU A 46 -13.31 8.80 -18.34
C LEU A 46 -13.46 9.47 -19.68
N GLN A 47 -13.93 10.72 -19.64
CA GLN A 47 -13.98 11.61 -20.78
C GLN A 47 -12.83 12.60 -20.64
N ILE A 48 -11.74 12.35 -21.35
CA ILE A 48 -10.72 13.38 -21.55
C ILE A 48 -11.17 14.15 -22.79
N PRO A 49 -11.48 15.46 -22.69
CA PRO A 49 -11.92 16.24 -23.84
C PRO A 49 -10.90 16.12 -24.99
N GLY A 50 -11.31 15.45 -26.08
CA GLY A 50 -10.53 15.36 -27.33
C GLY A 50 -9.63 14.12 -27.53
N LEU A 51 -9.55 13.15 -26.61
CA LEU A 51 -8.66 11.99 -26.78
C LEU A 51 -9.35 10.62 -26.64
N PHE A 52 -10.10 10.36 -25.57
CA PHE A 52 -10.76 9.06 -25.35
C PHE A 52 -12.01 9.20 -24.46
N SER A 53 -13.07 8.44 -24.81
CA SER A 53 -14.23 8.19 -23.94
C SER A 53 -14.29 6.70 -23.63
N ILE A 54 -13.85 6.31 -22.44
CA ILE A 54 -13.99 4.93 -21.97
C ILE A 54 -15.12 4.91 -20.94
N SER A 55 -16.16 4.13 -21.22
CA SER A 55 -17.18 3.79 -20.22
C SER A 55 -16.59 2.80 -19.22
N LEU A 56 -16.67 3.12 -17.92
CA LEU A 56 -16.15 2.26 -16.83
C LEU A 56 -17.23 1.35 -16.24
N ASP A 57 -18.41 1.27 -16.86
CA ASP A 57 -19.55 0.50 -16.35
C ASP A 57 -19.33 -1.02 -16.43
N SER A 58 -18.43 -1.49 -17.33
CA SER A 58 -18.12 -2.92 -17.42
C SER A 58 -17.03 -3.32 -16.42
N PRO A 59 -17.19 -4.45 -15.70
CA PRO A 59 -16.15 -4.97 -14.79
C PRO A 59 -14.80 -5.15 -15.48
N TYR A 60 -14.81 -5.54 -16.76
CA TYR A 60 -13.58 -5.71 -17.56
C TYR A 60 -12.89 -4.37 -17.85
N SER A 61 -13.64 -3.32 -18.23
CA SER A 61 -13.06 -1.99 -18.48
C SER A 61 -12.42 -1.41 -17.22
N LEU A 62 -13.08 -1.58 -16.07
CA LEU A 62 -12.58 -1.13 -14.78
C LEU A 62 -11.29 -1.88 -14.41
N TYR A 63 -11.25 -3.21 -14.61
CA TYR A 63 -10.05 -4.01 -14.38
C TYR A 63 -8.87 -3.53 -15.23
N PHE A 64 -9.05 -3.34 -16.55
CA PHE A 64 -7.98 -2.85 -17.42
C PHE A 64 -7.53 -1.44 -17.06
N PHE A 65 -8.46 -0.56 -16.66
CA PHE A 65 -8.12 0.77 -16.18
C PHE A 65 -7.23 0.72 -14.93
N ILE A 66 -7.64 -0.02 -13.90
CA ILE A 66 -6.83 -0.20 -12.67
C ILE A 66 -5.47 -0.82 -13.03
N MET A 67 -5.44 -1.81 -13.92
CA MET A 67 -4.20 -2.46 -14.34
C MET A 67 -3.24 -1.49 -15.04
N VAL A 68 -3.74 -0.59 -15.90
CA VAL A 68 -2.92 0.45 -16.53
C VAL A 68 -2.37 1.42 -15.49
N VAL A 69 -3.20 1.91 -14.56
CA VAL A 69 -2.76 2.80 -13.49
C VAL A 69 -1.70 2.12 -12.61
N PHE A 70 -1.94 0.86 -12.26
CA PHE A 70 -0.99 0.04 -11.52
C PHE A 70 0.36 -0.10 -12.23
N LEU A 71 0.35 -0.41 -13.53
CA LEU A 71 1.57 -0.51 -14.35
C LEU A 71 2.31 0.83 -14.43
N ILE A 72 1.60 1.94 -14.63
CA ILE A 72 2.18 3.28 -14.65
C ILE A 72 2.86 3.57 -13.31
N CYS A 73 2.17 3.34 -12.18
CA CYS A 73 2.74 3.52 -10.84
C CYS A 73 3.98 2.63 -10.65
N GLY A 74 3.92 1.35 -11.03
CA GLY A 74 5.05 0.43 -10.94
C GLY A 74 6.26 0.86 -11.75
N ILE A 75 6.05 1.34 -12.99
CA ILE A 75 7.11 1.87 -13.86
C ILE A 75 7.71 3.15 -13.25
N LEU A 76 6.88 4.06 -12.76
CA LEU A 76 7.33 5.29 -12.10
C LEU A 76 8.17 4.98 -10.86
N THR A 77 7.71 4.09 -9.97
CA THR A 77 8.47 3.67 -8.79
C THR A 77 9.80 3.04 -9.19
N LYS A 78 9.82 2.16 -10.20
CA LYS A 78 11.06 1.56 -10.72
C LYS A 78 12.03 2.62 -11.24
N LYS A 79 11.55 3.60 -12.02
CA LYS A 79 12.38 4.71 -12.53
C LYS A 79 12.92 5.58 -11.39
N ILE A 80 12.11 5.89 -10.38
CA ILE A 80 12.52 6.67 -9.21
C ILE A 80 13.66 5.96 -8.46
N ILE A 81 13.54 4.65 -8.23
CA ILE A 81 14.56 3.84 -7.54
C ILE A 81 15.86 3.76 -8.33
N GLN A 82 15.80 3.60 -9.66
CA GLN A 82 16.98 3.52 -10.52
C GLN A 82 17.66 4.87 -10.77
N SER A 83 16.97 5.98 -10.47
CA SER A 83 17.51 7.33 -10.66
C SER A 83 18.60 7.68 -9.63
N PRO A 84 19.37 8.77 -9.83
CA PRO A 84 20.33 9.27 -8.83
C PRO A 84 19.69 9.53 -7.46
N PHE A 85 18.42 9.92 -7.42
CA PHE A 85 17.66 10.12 -6.19
C PHE A 85 17.57 8.82 -5.36
N GLY A 86 17.26 7.70 -6.01
CA GLY A 86 17.21 6.39 -5.35
C GLY A 86 18.57 5.96 -4.77
N ARG A 87 19.67 6.24 -5.47
CA ARG A 87 21.04 5.97 -4.97
C ARG A 87 21.37 6.76 -3.70
N VAL A 88 20.97 8.03 -3.65
CA VAL A 88 21.17 8.86 -2.44
C VAL A 88 20.34 8.30 -1.27
N ILE A 89 19.10 7.88 -1.49
CA ILE A 89 18.26 7.27 -0.45
C ILE A 89 18.86 5.97 0.08
N HIS A 90 19.39 5.12 -0.81
CA HIS A 90 20.13 3.94 -0.41
C HIS A 90 21.31 4.30 0.51
N GLY A 91 22.07 5.34 0.16
CA GLY A 91 23.14 5.86 1.03
C GLY A 91 22.63 6.38 2.37
N ILE A 92 21.50 7.10 2.40
CA ILE A 92 20.88 7.60 3.64
C ILE A 92 20.48 6.44 4.55
N ARG A 93 20.00 5.33 3.98
CA ARG A 93 19.63 4.12 4.71
C ARG A 93 20.84 3.41 5.33
N GLU A 94 21.99 3.44 4.66
CA GLU A 94 23.22 2.82 5.18
C GLU A 94 23.88 3.68 6.27
N ASN A 95 24.09 4.97 5.99
CA ASN A 95 24.69 5.88 6.95
C ASN A 95 24.27 7.33 6.65
N GLU A 96 23.28 7.81 7.39
CA GLU A 96 22.77 9.18 7.26
C GLU A 96 23.86 10.23 7.48
N LEU A 97 24.70 10.05 8.51
CA LEU A 97 25.75 11.02 8.85
C LEU A 97 26.73 11.16 7.69
N ARG A 98 27.15 10.05 7.08
CA ARG A 98 28.05 10.05 5.92
C ARG A 98 27.47 10.82 4.74
N VAL A 99 26.19 10.63 4.44
CA VAL A 99 25.53 11.33 3.33
C VAL A 99 25.38 12.83 3.61
N SER A 100 25.13 13.20 4.87
CA SER A 100 25.10 14.60 5.30
C SER A 100 26.45 15.30 5.11
N PHE A 101 27.56 14.63 5.44
CA PHE A 101 28.92 15.16 5.23
C PHE A 101 29.30 15.36 3.76
N LEU A 102 28.65 14.64 2.84
CA LEU A 102 28.81 14.82 1.39
C LEU A 102 28.03 16.05 0.85
N GLY A 103 27.36 16.81 1.73
CA GLY A 103 26.61 18.02 1.37
C GLY A 103 25.15 17.76 0.97
N TYR A 104 24.67 16.53 1.06
CA TYR A 104 23.26 16.22 0.79
C TYR A 104 22.38 16.54 2.00
N ASN A 105 21.28 17.25 1.77
CA ASN A 105 20.28 17.50 2.81
C ASN A 105 19.38 16.26 3.02
N THR A 106 19.76 15.39 3.95
CA THR A 106 19.07 14.11 4.22
C THR A 106 17.58 14.27 4.56
N PHE A 107 17.22 15.37 5.24
CA PHE A 107 15.84 15.68 5.60
C PHE A 107 14.96 15.89 4.36
N ARG A 108 15.41 16.68 3.38
CA ARG A 108 14.64 16.93 2.14
C ARG A 108 14.39 15.63 1.35
N PHE A 109 15.40 14.77 1.25
CA PHE A 109 15.24 13.48 0.56
C PHE A 109 14.21 12.58 1.27
N ARG A 110 14.22 12.53 2.62
CA ARG A 110 13.21 11.81 3.40
C ARG A 110 11.81 12.38 3.22
N LEU A 111 11.67 13.70 3.22
CA LEU A 111 10.39 14.37 2.99
C LEU A 111 9.82 14.04 1.61
N ILE A 112 10.66 14.08 0.56
CA ILE A 112 10.23 13.71 -0.79
C ILE A 112 9.80 12.23 -0.84
N CYS A 113 10.53 11.32 -0.19
CA CYS A 113 10.13 9.92 -0.09
C CYS A 113 8.76 9.75 0.59
N PHE A 114 8.55 10.48 1.68
CA PHE A 114 7.28 10.46 2.42
C PHE A 114 6.12 10.95 1.55
N THR A 115 6.29 12.07 0.86
CA THR A 115 5.28 12.60 -0.07
C THR A 115 5.01 11.65 -1.23
N LEU A 116 6.04 11.03 -1.81
CA LEU A 116 5.87 10.02 -2.88
C LEU A 116 5.11 8.79 -2.38
N SER A 117 5.40 8.31 -1.17
CA SER A 117 4.66 7.20 -0.55
C SER A 117 3.18 7.57 -0.37
N GLY A 118 2.90 8.77 0.13
CA GLY A 118 1.54 9.29 0.27
C GLY A 118 0.82 9.44 -1.06
N PHE A 119 1.53 9.86 -2.12
CA PHE A 119 0.98 9.96 -3.47
C PHE A 119 0.54 8.59 -4.01
N PHE A 120 1.43 7.58 -3.97
CA PHE A 120 1.08 6.23 -4.44
C PHE A 120 -0.02 5.58 -3.57
N GLY A 121 0.01 5.80 -2.25
CA GLY A 121 -1.04 5.36 -1.34
C GLY A 121 -2.39 6.04 -1.61
N GLY A 122 -2.38 7.34 -1.91
CA GLY A 122 -3.59 8.11 -2.26
C GLY A 122 -4.19 7.68 -3.58
N VAL A 123 -3.35 7.39 -4.59
CA VAL A 123 -3.80 6.80 -5.86
C VAL A 123 -4.46 5.44 -5.62
N ALA A 124 -3.80 4.55 -4.86
CA ALA A 124 -4.39 3.25 -4.51
C ALA A 124 -5.72 3.39 -3.74
N GLY A 125 -5.78 4.31 -2.78
CA GLY A 125 -6.97 4.59 -1.99
C GLY A 125 -8.12 5.18 -2.80
N SER A 126 -7.87 5.98 -3.83
CA SER A 126 -8.93 6.51 -4.70
C SER A 126 -9.49 5.47 -5.68
N LEU A 127 -8.71 4.44 -6.03
CA LEU A 127 -9.16 3.33 -6.87
C LEU A 127 -10.03 2.31 -6.11
N TYR A 128 -9.83 2.20 -4.78
CA TYR A 128 -10.59 1.30 -3.92
C TYR A 128 -12.13 1.49 -3.96
N PRO A 129 -12.68 2.70 -3.73
CA PRO A 129 -14.13 2.97 -3.82
C PRO A 129 -14.71 2.61 -5.18
N ILE A 130 -13.98 2.94 -6.24
CA ILE A 130 -14.42 2.72 -7.64
C ILE A 130 -14.61 1.23 -7.89
N ARG A 131 -13.70 0.39 -7.38
CA ARG A 131 -13.81 -1.07 -7.49
C ARG A 131 -14.95 -1.64 -6.63
N MET A 132 -15.03 -1.22 -5.36
CA MET A 132 -15.97 -1.81 -4.41
C MET A 132 -17.40 -1.27 -4.54
N ASN A 133 -17.61 -0.14 -5.23
CA ASN A 133 -18.88 0.59 -5.31
C ASN A 133 -19.51 0.95 -3.95
N TYR A 134 -18.71 0.83 -2.89
CA TYR A 134 -19.09 1.06 -1.51
C TYR A 134 -17.86 1.48 -0.71
N VAL A 135 -18.03 2.49 0.15
CA VAL A 135 -17.06 2.83 1.19
C VAL A 135 -17.77 3.01 2.50
N GLY A 136 -17.59 2.02 3.37
CA GLY A 136 -18.00 2.07 4.77
C GLY A 136 -16.93 2.67 5.66
N LEU A 137 -17.33 2.97 6.90
CA LEU A 137 -16.47 3.55 7.93
C LEU A 137 -15.27 2.65 8.28
N ASP A 138 -15.41 1.34 8.13
CA ASP A 138 -14.34 0.35 8.32
C ASP A 138 -13.11 0.61 7.43
N SER A 139 -13.31 1.26 6.28
CA SER A 139 -12.20 1.61 5.37
C SER A 139 -11.25 2.65 5.97
N PHE A 140 -11.71 3.44 6.94
CA PHE A 140 -10.89 4.41 7.67
C PHE A 140 -10.28 3.84 8.95
N HIS A 141 -10.61 2.59 9.30
CA HIS A 141 -10.09 1.94 10.48
C HIS A 141 -8.61 1.55 10.27
N TRP A 142 -7.80 1.65 11.33
CA TRP A 142 -6.36 1.39 11.27
C TRP A 142 -6.02 -0.04 10.83
N MET A 143 -6.95 -0.97 11.03
CA MET A 143 -6.79 -2.38 10.68
C MET A 143 -6.49 -2.57 9.20
N LEU A 144 -7.06 -1.76 8.31
CA LEU A 144 -6.75 -1.79 6.87
C LEU A 144 -5.27 -1.50 6.60
N SER A 145 -4.68 -0.55 7.34
CA SER A 145 -3.23 -0.26 7.23
C SER A 145 -2.39 -1.43 7.71
N GLY A 146 -2.84 -2.13 8.77
CA GLY A 146 -2.22 -3.35 9.27
C GLY A 146 -2.20 -4.47 8.23
N GLU A 147 -3.33 -4.70 7.53
CA GLU A 147 -3.40 -5.70 6.47
C GLU A 147 -2.40 -5.43 5.34
N ILE A 148 -2.28 -4.17 4.89
CA ILE A 148 -1.33 -3.79 3.83
C ILE A 148 0.12 -4.03 4.28
N ILE A 149 0.46 -3.71 5.53
CA ILE A 149 1.80 -3.98 6.08
C ILE A 149 2.08 -5.48 6.10
N ILE A 150 1.09 -6.29 6.50
CA ILE A 150 1.20 -7.75 6.51
C ILE A 150 1.42 -8.31 5.10
N MET A 151 0.66 -7.83 4.09
CA MET A 151 0.87 -8.22 2.70
C MET A 151 2.31 -7.91 2.24
N CYS A 152 2.83 -6.72 2.58
CA CYS A 152 4.22 -6.34 2.29
C CYS A 152 5.24 -7.24 3.00
N LEU A 153 4.94 -7.63 4.25
CA LEU A 153 5.82 -8.48 5.07
C LEU A 153 5.90 -9.91 4.52
N ILE A 154 4.75 -10.52 4.23
CA ILE A 154 4.65 -11.88 3.65
C ILE A 154 5.40 -11.94 2.32
N GLY A 155 5.15 -10.95 1.46
CA GLY A 155 5.76 -10.89 0.14
C GLY A 155 7.27 -10.57 0.17
N GLY A 156 7.67 -9.70 1.09
CA GLY A 156 9.04 -9.23 1.27
C GLY A 156 9.18 -7.72 1.00
N MET A 157 9.60 -6.96 2.01
CA MET A 157 9.68 -5.49 1.95
C MET A 157 10.84 -4.92 1.12
N ARG A 158 11.77 -5.77 0.65
CA ARG A 158 12.99 -5.32 -0.05
C ARG A 158 12.86 -5.29 -1.57
N THR A 159 11.76 -5.79 -2.13
CA THR A 159 11.55 -5.85 -3.58
C THR A 159 10.23 -5.20 -3.97
N LEU A 160 10.15 -4.67 -5.19
CA LEU A 160 8.90 -4.13 -5.74
C LEU A 160 7.84 -5.23 -5.98
N TRP A 161 8.29 -6.44 -6.29
CA TRP A 161 7.43 -7.60 -6.55
C TRP A 161 6.94 -8.31 -5.29
N GLY A 162 7.62 -8.11 -4.16
CA GLY A 162 7.27 -8.72 -2.88
C GLY A 162 5.82 -8.42 -2.51
N PRO A 163 5.43 -7.14 -2.31
CA PRO A 163 4.06 -6.78 -1.94
C PRO A 163 2.97 -7.32 -2.88
N LEU A 164 3.27 -7.51 -4.17
CA LEU A 164 2.33 -8.10 -5.13
C LEU A 164 2.08 -9.59 -4.87
N VAL A 165 3.15 -10.34 -4.66
CA VAL A 165 3.03 -11.76 -4.32
C VAL A 165 2.38 -11.92 -2.95
N GLY A 166 2.78 -11.07 -1.99
CA GLY A 166 2.20 -11.06 -0.65
C GLY A 166 0.71 -10.72 -0.62
N SER A 167 0.25 -9.78 -1.46
CA SER A 167 -1.18 -9.45 -1.55
C SER A 167 -1.99 -10.59 -2.15
N ILE A 168 -1.49 -11.26 -3.20
CA ILE A 168 -2.16 -12.44 -3.79
C ILE A 168 -2.32 -13.53 -2.73
N ILE A 169 -1.22 -13.89 -2.05
CA ILE A 169 -1.23 -14.91 -1.01
C ILE A 169 -2.20 -14.52 0.12
N PHE A 170 -2.01 -13.35 0.71
CA PHE A 170 -2.81 -12.92 1.85
C PHE A 170 -4.30 -12.86 1.52
N LEU A 171 -4.67 -12.30 0.36
CA LEU A 171 -6.06 -12.14 -0.03
C LEU A 171 -6.71 -13.50 -0.34
N SER A 172 -6.02 -14.39 -1.06
CA SER A 172 -6.51 -15.76 -1.28
C SER A 172 -6.72 -16.53 0.02
N PHE A 173 -5.79 -16.41 0.97
CA PHE A 173 -5.95 -17.02 2.29
C PHE A 173 -7.10 -16.40 3.08
N LYS A 174 -7.20 -15.06 3.08
CA LYS A 174 -8.29 -14.35 3.75
C LYS A 174 -9.65 -14.79 3.20
N ASP A 175 -9.80 -14.86 1.88
CA ASP A 175 -11.04 -15.28 1.22
C ASP A 175 -11.39 -16.74 1.54
N LEU A 176 -10.41 -17.65 1.49
CA LEU A 176 -10.60 -19.06 1.83
C LEU A 176 -11.01 -19.26 3.29
N ILE A 177 -10.29 -18.64 4.22
CA ILE A 177 -10.57 -18.77 5.66
C ILE A 177 -11.90 -18.11 6.02
N SER A 178 -12.20 -16.94 5.45
CA SER A 178 -13.47 -16.25 5.64
C SER A 178 -14.67 -17.04 5.13
N SER A 179 -14.48 -17.92 4.14
CA SER A 179 -15.54 -18.82 3.66
C SER A 179 -15.83 -19.99 4.60
N LEU A 180 -14.84 -20.38 5.41
CA LEU A 180 -14.90 -21.55 6.29
C LEU A 180 -15.24 -21.20 7.74
N THR A 181 -14.77 -20.05 8.23
CA THR A 181 -14.85 -19.69 9.66
C THR A 181 -15.20 -18.22 9.84
N MET A 182 -16.09 -17.94 10.81
CA MET A 182 -16.46 -16.57 11.19
C MET A 182 -15.29 -15.84 11.89
N GLU A 183 -14.42 -16.57 12.58
CA GLU A 183 -13.23 -16.08 13.30
C GLU A 183 -11.95 -16.11 12.43
N TRP A 184 -12.02 -15.51 11.24
CA TRP A 184 -10.91 -15.53 10.26
C TRP A 184 -9.65 -14.79 10.75
N MET A 185 -9.80 -13.81 11.64
CA MET A 185 -8.74 -12.91 12.05
C MET A 185 -7.65 -13.62 12.88
N GLY A 186 -8.05 -14.56 13.75
CA GLY A 186 -7.11 -15.36 14.57
C GLY A 186 -6.24 -16.30 13.73
N PHE A 187 -6.82 -16.96 12.73
CA PHE A 187 -6.09 -17.84 11.83
C PHE A 187 -5.10 -17.09 10.95
N ILE A 188 -5.50 -15.93 10.43
CA ILE A 188 -4.59 -15.07 9.68
C ILE A 188 -3.42 -14.64 10.56
N ALA A 189 -3.66 -14.21 11.80
CA ALA A 189 -2.58 -13.81 12.71
C ALA A 189 -1.60 -14.97 12.94
N ALA A 190 -2.08 -16.20 13.16
CA ALA A 190 -1.24 -17.38 13.33
C ALA A 190 -0.39 -17.68 12.09
N ILE A 191 -0.98 -17.63 10.89
CA ILE A 191 -0.27 -17.85 9.62
C ILE A 191 0.79 -16.79 9.39
N VAL A 192 0.48 -15.52 9.69
CA VAL A 192 1.43 -14.41 9.56
C VAL A 192 2.61 -14.63 10.49
N ILE A 193 2.37 -14.97 11.77
CA ILE A 193 3.45 -15.28 12.73
C ILE A 193 4.32 -16.42 12.19
N LEU A 194 3.70 -17.49 11.70
CA LEU A 194 4.40 -18.64 11.14
C LEU A 194 5.26 -18.24 9.93
N LEU A 195 4.69 -17.50 8.97
CA LEU A 195 5.41 -17.02 7.80
C LEU A 195 6.58 -16.11 8.18
N VAL A 196 6.42 -15.24 9.17
CA VAL A 196 7.50 -14.35 9.62
C VAL A 196 8.63 -15.13 10.31
N LEU A 197 8.29 -16.17 11.09
CA LEU A 197 9.27 -17.01 11.77
C LEU A 197 10.07 -17.89 10.79
N PHE A 198 9.39 -18.49 9.81
CA PHE A 198 10.04 -19.41 8.86
C PHE A 198 10.60 -18.73 7.61
N LEU A 199 10.04 -17.59 7.19
CA LEU A 199 10.43 -16.85 6.00
C LEU A 199 10.69 -15.36 6.32
N PRO A 200 11.70 -15.03 7.15
CA PRO A 200 11.94 -13.67 7.65
C PRO A 200 12.30 -12.64 6.56
N LYS A 201 12.66 -13.10 5.35
CA LYS A 201 12.96 -12.25 4.19
C LYS A 201 11.79 -12.14 3.20
N GLY A 202 10.66 -12.80 3.49
CA GLY A 202 9.48 -12.88 2.62
C GLY A 202 9.56 -13.99 1.56
N VAL A 203 8.39 -14.39 1.06
CA VAL A 203 8.21 -15.48 0.08
C VAL A 203 8.96 -15.19 -1.21
N TRP A 204 8.96 -13.95 -1.69
CA TRP A 204 9.62 -13.60 -2.95
C TRP A 204 11.13 -13.87 -2.91
N HIS A 205 11.79 -13.56 -1.79
CA HIS A 205 13.23 -13.80 -1.65
C HIS A 205 13.56 -15.31 -1.65
N PHE A 206 12.70 -16.13 -1.05
CA PHE A 206 12.85 -17.58 -1.07
C PHE A 206 12.76 -18.14 -2.50
N VAL A 207 11.78 -17.68 -3.28
CA VAL A 207 11.61 -18.10 -4.68
C VAL A 207 12.82 -17.72 -5.52
N THR A 208 13.29 -16.46 -5.41
CA THR A 208 14.46 -16.01 -6.20
C THR A 208 15.75 -16.73 -5.81
N THR A 209 15.93 -17.05 -4.52
CA THR A 209 17.13 -17.75 -4.04
C THR A 209 17.12 -19.22 -4.43
N SER A 210 15.95 -19.85 -4.42
CA SER A 210 15.79 -21.25 -4.84
C SER A 210 15.95 -21.41 -6.35
N ALA A 211 15.43 -20.47 -7.13
CA ALA A 211 15.63 -20.44 -8.58
C ALA A 211 17.12 -20.28 -8.97
N ALA A 212 17.88 -19.48 -8.22
CA ALA A 212 19.32 -19.30 -8.48
C ALA A 212 20.15 -20.55 -8.17
N ARG A 213 19.72 -21.38 -7.21
CA ARG A 213 20.37 -22.66 -6.85
C ARG A 213 20.14 -23.80 -7.83
N ILE A 214 19.09 -23.72 -8.66
CA ILE A 214 18.76 -24.76 -9.65
C ILE A 214 19.44 -24.47 -11.01
N SER A 215 19.88 -23.23 -11.22
CA SER A 215 20.64 -22.82 -12.39
C SER A 215 22.16 -22.99 -12.27
N GLU A 216 22.65 -23.46 -11.12
CA GLU A 216 24.03 -23.91 -10.88
C GLU A 216 24.10 -25.44 -10.90
#